data_AF-A0A2K3KAI8-F1
#
_entry.id   AF-A0A2K3KAI8-F1
#
_cell.length_a   1.000
_cell.length_b   1.000
_cell.length_c   1.000
_cell.angle_alpha   90.00
_cell.angle_beta   90.00
_cell.angle_gamma   90.00
#
_symmetry.space_group_name_H-M   'P 1'
#
loop_
_entity.id
_entity.type
_entity.pdbx_description
1 polymer ?
#
loop_
_entity_poly.entity_id
_entity_poly.type
_entity_poly.pdbx_seq_one_letter_code
_entity_poly.pdbx_strand_id
1 'polypeptide(L)' 'MMIVLSRHPEVLWAQRSDKVYLTVSLPDAKDVSVKCEPHGLFTFSASKIQHESYNFSLELYGSIAPE' A
#
# COMPACT_ATOMS: atom_id res chain seq x y z
N MET A 1 -14.39 -2.28 23.53
CA MET A 1 -13.04 -1.94 23.07
C MET A 1 -12.75 -2.79 21.83
N MET A 2 -12.98 -2.26 20.62
CA MET A 2 -12.62 -2.99 19.39
C MET A 2 -11.13 -2.78 19.14
N ILE A 3 -10.35 -3.85 19.29
CA ILE A 3 -8.94 -3.85 18.92
C ILE A 3 -8.91 -3.93 17.39
N VAL A 4 -8.58 -2.83 16.73
CA VAL A 4 -8.36 -2.85 15.27
C VAL A 4 -7.00 -3.52 15.07
N LEU A 5 -6.98 -4.78 14.64
CA LEU A 5 -5.75 -5.39 14.15
C LEU A 5 -5.42 -4.71 12.81
N SER A 6 -4.58 -3.68 12.85
CA SER A 6 -3.88 -3.21 11.64
C SER A 6 -3.02 -4.36 11.16
N ARG A 7 -3.48 -5.06 10.13
CA ARG A 7 -2.73 -6.14 9.50
C ARG A 7 -1.90 -5.54 8.39
N HIS A 8 -0.60 -5.80 8.42
CA HIS A 8 0.29 -5.45 7.33
C HIS A 8 0.32 -6.64 6.36
N PRO A 9 -0.14 -6.47 5.11
CA PRO A 9 -0.03 -7.52 4.12
C PRO A 9 1.44 -7.73 3.78
N GLU A 10 1.78 -8.90 3.22
CA GLU A 10 3.10 -9.05 2.62
C GLU A 10 3.19 -8.12 1.41
N VAL A 11 4.23 -7.27 1.40
CA VAL A 11 4.51 -6.33 0.32
C VAL A 11 5.86 -6.69 -0.27
N LEU A 12 5.83 -7.15 -1.51
CA LEU A 12 7.02 -7.42 -2.30
C LEU A 12 7.34 -6.19 -3.15
N TRP A 13 8.62 -5.91 -3.34
CA TRP A 13 9.07 -4.80 -4.16
C TRP A 13 10.06 -5.27 -5.22
N ALA A 14 10.01 -4.60 -6.37
CA ALA A 14 10.99 -4.77 -7.44
C ALA A 14 11.23 -3.42 -8.11
N GLN A 15 12.47 -3.14 -8.48
CA GLN A 15 12.85 -1.90 -9.15
C GLN A 15 13.34 -2.18 -10.58
N ARG A 16 12.90 -1.34 -11.51
CA ARG A 16 13.46 -1.20 -12.86
C ARG A 16 14.18 0.14 -12.98
N SER A 17 14.82 0.37 -14.12
CA SER A 17 15.56 1.60 -14.41
C SER A 17 14.70 2.88 -14.30
N ASP A 18 13.40 2.75 -14.53
CA ASP A 18 12.45 3.86 -14.66
C ASP A 18 11.26 3.80 -13.68
N LYS A 19 10.99 2.64 -13.06
CA LYS A 19 9.80 2.43 -12.21
C LYS A 19 10.07 1.51 -11.02
N VAL A 20 9.28 1.66 -9.97
CA VAL A 20 9.23 0.75 -8.82
C VAL A 20 7.87 0.05 -8.80
N TYR A 21 7.88 -1.26 -8.69
CA TYR A 21 6.68 -2.08 -8.55
C TYR A 21 6.53 -2.52 -7.10
N LEU A 22 5.33 -2.30 -6.55
CA LEU A 22 4.91 -2.82 -5.25
C LEU A 22 3.80 -3.85 -5.49
N THR A 23 4.04 -5.08 -5.03
CA THR A 23 3.05 -6.17 -5.09
C THR A 23 2.53 -6.43 -3.68
N VAL A 24 1.23 -6.19 -3.48
CA VAL A 24 0.58 -6.39 -2.19
C VAL A 24 -0.19 -7.71 -2.23
N SER A 25 0.25 -8.69 -1.43
CA SER A 25 -0.36 -10.02 -1.37
C SER A 25 -1.66 -9.98 -0.55
N LEU A 26 -2.76 -9.56 -1.17
CA LEU A 26 -4.09 -9.45 -0.54
C LEU A 26 -5.17 -10.16 -1.38
N PRO A 27 -5.60 -11.40 -1.01
CA PRO A 27 -6.46 -12.23 -1.86
C PRO A 27 -7.92 -11.76 -1.99
N ASP A 28 -8.43 -10.96 -1.06
CA ASP A 28 -9.84 -10.48 -1.08
C ASP A 28 -9.91 -8.96 -0.86
N ALA A 29 -9.06 -8.21 -1.56
CA ALA A 29 -9.02 -6.76 -1.49
C ALA A 29 -10.29 -6.14 -2.07
N LYS A 30 -10.94 -5.26 -1.30
CA LYS A 30 -12.01 -4.35 -1.73
C LYS A 30 -11.62 -2.91 -1.38
N ASP A 31 -12.26 -1.95 -2.06
CA ASP A 31 -12.08 -0.52 -1.79
C ASP A 31 -10.61 -0.10 -1.74
N VAL A 32 -9.84 -0.54 -2.74
CA VAL A 32 -8.41 -0.24 -2.84
C VAL A 32 -8.23 1.25 -3.15
N SER A 33 -7.53 1.95 -2.27
CA SER A 33 -7.15 3.34 -2.40
C SER A 33 -5.64 3.47 -2.31
N VAL A 34 -5.05 4.06 -3.33
CA VAL A 34 -3.61 4.33 -3.41
C VAL A 34 -3.43 5.83 -3.53
N LYS A 35 -2.55 6.39 -2.69
CA LYS A 35 -2.16 7.79 -2.72
C LYS A 35 -0.66 7.88 -2.85
N CYS A 36 -0.21 8.63 -3.85
CA CYS A 36 1.20 8.86 -4.12
C CYS A 36 1.43 10.35 -4.03
N GLU A 37 2.25 10.76 -3.08
CA GLU A 37 2.62 12.14 -2.92
C GLU A 37 3.96 12.44 -3.60
N PRO A 38 4.15 13.63 -4.19
CA PRO A 38 5.37 13.99 -4.91
C PRO A 38 6.65 13.94 -4.04
N HIS A 39 6.49 14.02 -2.72
CA HIS A 39 7.58 13.98 -1.75
C HIS A 39 8.06 12.56 -1.42
N GLY A 40 7.58 11.54 -2.16
CA GLY A 40 8.03 10.16 -1.95
C GLY A 40 7.13 9.35 -1.02
N LEU A 41 6.04 9.92 -0.50
CA LEU A 41 5.13 9.19 0.38
C LEU A 41 4.10 8.42 -0.44
N PHE A 42 4.19 7.10 -0.36
CA PHE A 42 3.20 6.18 -0.89
C PHE A 42 2.31 5.69 0.24
N THR A 43 1.00 5.78 0.09
CA THR A 43 0.02 5.26 1.05
C THR A 43 -0.96 4.34 0.34
N PHE A 44 -1.09 3.14 0.88
CA PHE A 44 -2.04 2.14 0.42
C PHE A 44 -3.08 1.88 1.51
N SER A 45 -4.33 1.76 1.11
CA SER A 45 -5.44 1.35 1.96
C SER A 45 -6.34 0.39 1.19
N ALA A 46 -6.75 -0.70 1.81
CA ALA A 46 -7.71 -1.65 1.27
C ALA A 46 -8.54 -2.26 2.40
N SER A 47 -9.76 -2.70 2.09
CA SER A 47 -10.66 -3.35 3.02
C SER A 47 -10.91 -4.79 2.58
N LYS A 48 -10.96 -5.73 3.52
CA LYS A 48 -11.33 -7.13 3.27
C LYS A 48 -12.81 -7.35 3.59
N ILE A 49 -13.42 -8.34 2.95
CA ILE A 49 -14.82 -8.76 3.16
C ILE A 49 -15.15 -9.05 4.64
N GLN A 50 -14.16 -9.41 5.46
CA GLN A 50 -14.33 -9.73 6.89
C GLN A 50 -14.12 -8.52 7.84
N HIS A 51 -14.45 -7.29 7.42
CA HIS A 51 -14.28 -6.07 8.24
C HIS A 51 -12.83 -5.74 8.66
N GLU A 52 -11.84 -6.32 8.00
CA GLU A 52 -10.43 -6.02 8.25
C GLU A 52 -9.96 -4.94 7.27
N SER A 53 -9.44 -3.84 7.78
CA SER A 53 -8.78 -2.83 6.97
C SER A 53 -7.26 -3.03 7.01
N TYR A 54 -6.65 -2.90 5.84
CA TYR A 54 -5.22 -2.98 5.60
C TYR A 54 -4.77 -1.61 5.16
N ASN A 55 -3.84 -1.02 5.88
CA ASN A 55 -3.23 0.24 5.50
C ASN A 55 -1.73 0.19 5.76
N PHE A 56 -0.96 0.77 4.86
CA PHE A 56 0.46 0.99 5.07
C PHE A 56 0.91 2.24 4.32
N SER A 57 1.94 2.87 4.86
CA SER A 57 2.64 3.97 4.22
C SER A 57 4.10 3.61 4.05
N LEU A 58 4.66 3.97 2.91
CA LEU A 58 6.04 3.75 2.54
C LEU A 58 6.65 5.09 2.13
N GLU A 59 7.72 5.48 2.82
CA GLU A 59 8.52 6.64 2.46
C GLU A 59 9.62 6.19 1.49
N LEU A 60 9.50 6.62 0.24
CA LEU A 60 10.49 6.34 -0.79
C LEU A 60 11.60 7.38 -0.73
N TYR A 61 12.84 6.92 -0.92
CA TYR A 61 14.02 7.79 -0.90
C TYR A 61 14.01 8.87 -1.99
N GLY A 62 13.44 8.54 -3.15
CA GLY A 62 13.34 9.45 -4.29
C GLY A 62 11.92 9.97 -4.48
N SER A 63 11.80 11.08 -5.21
CA SER A 63 10.51 11.57 -5.68
C SER A 63 9.86 10.53 -6.60
N ILE A 64 8.59 10.27 -6.38
CA ILE A 64 7.76 9.46 -7.27
C ILE A 64 6.76 10.35 -7.99
N ALA A 65 6.55 10.06 -9.27
CA ALA A 65 5.43 10.59 -10.01
C ALA A 65 4.28 9.57 -9.92
N PRO A 66 3.07 9.96 -9.45
CA PRO A 66 1.88 9.17 -9.73
C PRO A 66 1.72 8.99 -11.25
N GLU A 67 1.33 7.79 -11.68
CA GLU A 67 0.98 7.52 -13.08
C GLU A 67 -0.28 8.26 -13.52
#